data_AF-A0A8D9BW03-F1
#
_entry.id   AF-A0A8D9BW03-F1
#
_cell.length_a   1.000
_cell.length_b   1.000
_cell.length_c   1.000
_cell.angle_alpha   90.00
_cell.angle_beta   90.00
_cell.angle_gamma   90.00
#
_symmetry.space_group_name_H-M   'P 1'
#
loop_
_entity.id
_entity.type
_entity.pdbx_description
1 polymer ?
#
loop_
_entity_poly.entity_id
_entity_poly.type
_entity_poly.pdbx_seq_one_letter_code
_entity_poly.pdbx_strand_id
1 'polypeptide(L)'
;MDKLSLYFITWNVATRPPGESVRSLLDLGRFPVDELPDFYFIGLQEVKSQPQNFVLDALLEDPWTKEFKNALAPHDYVKVKTVRLVGILLNVFCLRKHLSFLRNMESGVTRTGLMGLWLHFLHRRSQLPFEQS
;
A
#
# COMPACT_ATOMS: atom_id res chain seq x y z
N MET A 1 20.75 -4.06 -24.91
CA MET A 1 20.15 -3.09 -23.97
C MET A 1 19.83 -3.86 -22.71
N ASP A 2 20.32 -3.41 -21.56
CA ASP A 2 19.90 -3.97 -20.28
C ASP A 2 18.40 -3.68 -20.10
N LYS A 3 17.61 -4.73 -19.89
CA LYS A 3 16.15 -4.64 -19.78
C LYS A 3 15.78 -4.62 -18.31
N LEU A 4 15.07 -3.58 -17.88
CA LEU A 4 14.44 -3.51 -16.57
C LEU A 4 12.98 -3.98 -16.69
N SER A 5 12.55 -4.92 -15.86
CA SER A 5 11.19 -5.45 -15.85
C SER A 5 10.39 -4.95 -14.64
N LEU A 6 9.19 -4.43 -14.89
CA LEU A 6 8.31 -3.89 -13.85
C LEU A 6 6.97 -4.65 -13.88
N TYR A 7 6.47 -5.04 -12.71
CA TYR A 7 5.18 -5.70 -12.56
C TYR A 7 4.22 -4.85 -11.73
N PHE A 8 3.05 -4.54 -12.29
CA PHE A 8 2.05 -3.68 -11.67
C PHE A 8 0.82 -4.49 -11.30
N ILE A 9 0.37 -4.33 -10.06
CA ILE A 9 -0.82 -4.97 -9.51
C ILE A 9 -1.73 -3.85 -8.99
N THR A 10 -3.00 -3.90 -9.37
CA THR A 10 -4.05 -3.10 -8.74
C THR A 10 -5.17 -4.02 -8.27
N TRP A 11 -5.61 -3.87 -7.02
CA TRP A 11 -6.71 -4.67 -6.51
C TRP A 11 -7.56 -3.95 -5.47
N ASN A 12 -8.86 -3.88 -5.74
CA ASN A 12 -9.84 -3.47 -4.73
C ASN A 12 -10.17 -4.66 -3.83
N VAL A 13 -9.77 -4.57 -2.56
CA VAL A 13 -9.89 -5.66 -1.59
C VAL A 13 -11.23 -5.66 -0.85
N ALA A 14 -12.07 -4.64 -1.05
CA ALA A 14 -13.38 -4.49 -0.41
C ALA A 14 -13.32 -4.70 1.11
N THR A 15 -12.33 -4.09 1.77
CA THR A 15 -12.05 -4.15 3.22
C THR A 15 -11.71 -5.53 3.78
N ARG A 16 -11.55 -6.54 2.93
CA ARG A 16 -11.17 -7.90 3.35
C ARG A 16 -9.70 -7.95 3.81
N PRO A 17 -9.36 -8.81 4.78
CA PRO A 17 -7.98 -9.07 5.14
C PRO A 17 -7.25 -9.84 4.02
N PRO A 18 -5.91 -9.86 4.01
CA PRO A 18 -5.15 -10.74 3.14
C PRO A 18 -5.53 -12.21 3.38
N GLY A 19 -5.70 -12.96 2.30
CA GLY A 19 -5.98 -14.40 2.31
C GLY A 19 -5.11 -15.16 1.30
N GLU A 20 -5.49 -16.39 0.97
CA GLU A 20 -4.70 -17.29 0.11
C GLU A 20 -4.41 -16.75 -1.30
N SER A 21 -5.16 -15.75 -1.77
CA SER A 21 -5.03 -15.19 -3.12
C SER A 21 -3.78 -14.32 -3.34
N VAL A 22 -3.01 -13.98 -2.30
CA VAL A 22 -1.83 -13.09 -2.44
C VAL A 22 -0.75 -13.70 -3.33
N ARG A 23 -0.45 -14.98 -3.17
CA ARG A 23 0.58 -15.65 -4.00
C ARG A 23 0.17 -15.74 -5.46
N SER A 24 -1.09 -16.03 -5.72
CA SER A 24 -1.66 -16.06 -7.07
C SER A 24 -1.63 -14.67 -7.71
N LEU A 25 -1.89 -13.61 -6.95
CA LEU A 25 -1.84 -12.24 -7.42
C LEU A 25 -0.43 -11.79 -7.82
N LEU A 26 0.59 -12.29 -7.11
CA LEU A 26 2.00 -12.01 -7.41
C LEU A 26 2.54 -12.81 -8.60
N ASP A 27 1.77 -13.79 -9.09
CA ASP A 27 2.10 -14.63 -10.25
C ASP A 27 3.48 -15.33 -10.13
N LEU A 28 3.90 -15.62 -8.89
CA LEU A 28 5.26 -16.10 -8.57
C LEU A 28 5.60 -17.48 -9.16
N GLY A 29 4.59 -18.23 -9.60
CA GLY A 29 4.78 -19.54 -10.24
C GLY A 29 4.86 -19.49 -11.77
N ARG A 30 4.62 -18.34 -12.40
CA ARG A 30 4.55 -18.22 -13.87
C ARG A 30 5.88 -17.90 -14.51
N PHE A 31 6.75 -17.17 -13.81
CA PHE A 31 8.06 -16.76 -14.32
C PHE A 31 9.14 -17.76 -13.88
N PRO A 32 10.06 -18.17 -14.78
CA PRO A 32 11.33 -18.74 -14.36
C PRO A 32 12.01 -17.84 -13.33
N VAL A 33 12.76 -18.42 -12.38
CA VAL A 33 13.43 -17.64 -11.31
C VAL A 33 14.33 -16.54 -11.90
N ASP A 34 14.99 -16.83 -13.02
CA ASP A 34 15.88 -15.90 -13.73
C ASP A 34 15.15 -14.80 -14.52
N GLU A 35 13.82 -14.88 -14.62
CA GLU A 35 12.96 -13.94 -15.35
C GLU A 35 11.97 -13.20 -14.44
N LEU A 36 12.12 -13.32 -13.12
CA LEU A 36 11.29 -12.61 -12.17
C LEU A 36 11.38 -11.08 -12.37
N PRO A 37 10.29 -10.32 -12.19
CA PRO A 37 10.27 -8.87 -12.40
C PRO A 37 11.27 -8.13 -11.51
N ASP A 38 12.05 -7.19 -12.03
CA ASP A 38 12.99 -6.42 -11.19
C ASP A 38 12.29 -5.61 -10.08
N PHE A 39 11.05 -5.16 -10.35
CA PHE A 39 10.21 -4.42 -9.42
C PHE A 39 8.77 -4.93 -9.41
N TYR A 40 8.16 -4.91 -8.22
CA TYR A 40 6.72 -5.06 -8.02
C TYR A 40 6.13 -3.76 -7.47
N PHE A 41 5.09 -3.27 -8.13
CA PHE A 41 4.26 -2.14 -7.69
C PHE A 41 2.86 -2.66 -7.39
N ILE A 42 2.47 -2.62 -6.12
CA ILE A 42 1.23 -3.24 -5.63
C ILE A 42 0.33 -2.16 -5.04
N GLY A 43 -0.69 -1.78 -5.79
CA GLY A 43 -1.72 -0.83 -5.38
C GLY A 43 -2.98 -1.55 -4.90
N LEU A 44 -3.40 -1.30 -3.67
CA LEU A 44 -4.66 -1.79 -3.12
C LEU A 44 -5.64 -0.64 -2.88
N GLN A 45 -6.92 -0.91 -3.07
CA GLN A 45 -8.04 0.01 -2.83
C GLN A 45 -9.04 -0.62 -1.85
N GLU A 46 -9.80 0.23 -1.15
CA GLU A 46 -10.71 -0.16 -0.05
C GLU A 46 -10.02 -1.02 1.02
N VAL A 47 -8.73 -0.80 1.27
CA VAL A 47 -8.04 -1.44 2.40
C VAL A 47 -8.67 -0.94 3.69
N LYS A 48 -9.00 -1.86 4.60
CA LYS A 48 -9.56 -1.50 5.92
C LYS A 48 -8.65 -0.48 6.60
N SER A 49 -9.16 0.73 6.81
CA SER A 49 -8.48 1.79 7.54
C SER A 49 -9.29 2.13 8.79
N GLN A 50 -8.62 2.28 9.94
CA GLN A 50 -9.23 2.84 11.13
C GLN A 50 -8.69 4.27 11.32
N PRO A 51 -9.40 5.32 10.84
CA PRO A 51 -8.86 6.67 10.82
C PRO A 51 -8.42 7.17 12.21
N GLN A 52 -9.11 6.72 13.28
CA GLN A 52 -8.71 7.00 14.66
C GLN A 52 -7.30 6.52 15.03
N ASN A 53 -6.78 5.50 14.34
CA ASN A 53 -5.49 4.88 14.62
C ASN A 53 -4.41 5.30 13.62
N PHE A 54 -4.60 6.35 12.83
CA PHE A 54 -3.69 6.73 11.74
C PHE A 54 -2.20 6.79 12.17
N VAL A 55 -1.90 7.31 13.37
CA VAL A 55 -0.52 7.36 13.90
C VAL A 55 0.01 5.96 14.22
N LEU A 56 -0.81 5.10 14.84
CA LEU A 56 -0.43 3.72 15.14
C LEU A 56 -0.31 2.89 13.86
N ASP A 57 -1.20 3.06 12.89
CA ASP A 57 -1.18 2.41 11.59
C ASP A 57 0.02 2.86 10.73
N ALA A 58 0.59 4.05 11.00
CA ALA A 58 1.83 4.51 10.39
C ALA A 58 3.07 3.83 11.01
N LEU A 59 2.99 3.45 12.28
CA LEU A 59 4.07 2.77 13.01
C LEU A 59 4.00 1.24 12.88
N LEU A 60 2.79 0.69 12.73
CA LEU A 60 2.54 -0.75 12.60
C LEU A 60 2.51 -1.16 11.13
N GLU A 61 3.21 -2.25 10.81
CA GLU A 61 3.17 -2.82 9.47
C GLU A 61 1.78 -3.43 9.19
N ASP A 62 1.09 -2.89 8.18
CA ASP A 62 -0.24 -3.33 7.81
C ASP A 62 -0.27 -4.81 7.35
N PRO A 63 -1.39 -5.54 7.58
CA PRO A 63 -1.47 -6.97 7.27
C PRO A 63 -1.19 -7.31 5.81
N TRP A 64 -1.68 -6.50 4.86
CA TRP A 64 -1.42 -6.71 3.43
C TRP A 64 0.07 -6.55 3.11
N THR A 65 0.69 -5.51 3.67
CA THR A 65 2.12 -5.23 3.51
C THR A 65 2.97 -6.37 4.06
N LYS A 66 2.61 -6.88 5.24
CA LYS A 66 3.26 -8.03 5.87
C LYS A 66 3.14 -9.28 4.98
N GLU A 67 1.96 -9.53 4.42
CA GLU A 67 1.73 -10.71 3.58
C GLU A 67 2.52 -10.65 2.26
N PHE A 68 2.53 -9.50 1.58
CA PHE A 68 3.37 -9.33 0.38
C PHE A 68 4.86 -9.49 0.68
N LYS A 69 5.33 -8.94 1.82
CA LYS A 69 6.71 -9.10 2.26
C LYS A 69 7.06 -10.57 2.52
N ASN A 70 6.18 -11.31 3.18
CA ASN A 70 6.38 -12.75 3.44
C ASN A 70 6.39 -13.57 2.15
N ALA A 71 5.55 -13.21 1.17
CA ALA A 71 5.48 -13.90 -0.11
C ALA A 71 6.69 -13.61 -1.02
N LEU A 72 7.20 -12.37 -1.00
CA LEU A 72 8.29 -11.94 -1.88
C LEU A 72 9.70 -12.15 -1.29
N ALA A 73 9.84 -12.20 0.05
CA ALA A 73 11.13 -12.37 0.71
C ALA A 73 11.92 -13.64 0.29
N PRO A 74 11.29 -14.81 0.07
CA PRO A 74 11.99 -16.01 -0.43
C PRO A 74 12.62 -15.84 -1.83
N HIS A 75 12.19 -14.82 -2.58
CA HIS A 75 12.67 -14.53 -3.94
C HIS A 75 13.65 -13.33 -3.97
N ASP A 76 14.26 -12.99 -2.82
CA ASP A 76 15.24 -11.91 -2.65
C ASP A 76 14.73 -10.49 -2.98
N TYR A 77 13.42 -10.29 -2.84
CA TYR A 77 12.83 -8.95 -2.88
C TYR A 77 12.95 -8.24 -1.55
N VAL A 78 13.15 -6.93 -1.63
CA VAL A 78 13.17 -6.00 -0.50
C VAL A 78 12.09 -4.96 -0.72
N LYS A 79 11.33 -4.64 0.35
CA LYS A 79 10.38 -3.53 0.33
C LYS A 79 11.15 -2.22 0.32
N VAL A 80 10.90 -1.38 -0.69
CA VAL A 80 11.60 -0.09 -0.85
C VAL A 80 10.73 1.09 -0.47
N LYS A 81 9.40 0.97 -0.63
CA LYS A 81 8.47 2.05 -0.28
C LYS A 81 7.09 1.50 0.07
N THR A 82 6.45 2.14 1.03
CA THR A 82 5.01 2.03 1.28
C THR A 82 4.42 3.45 1.30
N VAL A 83 3.32 3.66 0.59
CA VAL A 83 2.56 4.92 0.59
C VAL A 83 1.11 4.58 0.91
N ARG A 84 0.49 5.30 1.85
CA ARG A 84 -0.88 5.04 2.28
C ARG A 84 -1.70 6.33 2.24
N LEU A 85 -2.94 6.21 1.76
CA LEU A 85 -3.95 7.25 1.81
C LEU A 85 -5.32 6.59 2.00
N VAL A 86 -6.01 6.80 3.13
CA VAL A 86 -7.40 6.39 3.41
C VAL A 86 -8.00 5.38 2.41
N GLY A 87 -7.95 4.09 2.75
CA GLY A 87 -8.43 3.01 1.87
C GLY A 87 -7.48 2.61 0.73
N ILE A 88 -6.46 3.41 0.45
CA ILE A 88 -5.45 3.17 -0.60
C ILE A 88 -4.10 2.84 0.03
N LEU A 89 -3.45 1.81 -0.50
CA LEU A 89 -2.12 1.37 -0.11
C LEU A 89 -1.29 1.06 -1.36
N LEU A 90 -0.12 1.65 -1.48
CA LEU A 90 0.87 1.33 -2.50
C LEU A 90 2.11 0.74 -1.82
N ASN A 91 2.47 -0.48 -2.19
CA ASN A 91 3.74 -1.08 -1.82
C ASN A 91 4.64 -1.23 -3.05
N VAL A 92 5.92 -0.92 -2.89
CA VAL A 92 6.94 -1.11 -3.92
C VAL A 92 8.01 -2.03 -3.37
N PHE A 93 8.32 -3.08 -4.12
CA PHE A 93 9.39 -4.02 -3.85
C PHE A 93 10.34 -4.08 -5.04
N CYS A 94 11.62 -4.34 -4.77
CA CYS A 94 12.62 -4.58 -5.83
C CYS A 94 13.50 -5.77 -5.46
N LEU A 95 14.09 -6.41 -6.47
CA LEU A 95 15.18 -7.36 -6.24
C LEU A 95 16.34 -6.66 -5.50
N ARG A 96 16.95 -7.36 -4.53
CA ARG A 96 18.03 -6.81 -3.72
C ARG A 96 19.21 -6.27 -4.55
N LYS A 97 19.50 -6.91 -5.69
CA LYS A 97 20.56 -6.49 -6.63
C LYS A 97 20.43 -5.03 -7.09
N HIS A 98 19.22 -4.46 -7.07
CA HIS A 98 18.94 -3.08 -7.49
C HIS A 98 19.05 -2.04 -6.37
N LEU A 99 19.18 -2.47 -5.11
CA LEU A 99 19.07 -1.59 -3.94
C LEU A 99 20.15 -0.49 -3.91
N SER A 100 21.38 -0.79 -4.34
CA SER A 100 22.49 0.16 -4.37
C SER A 100 22.30 1.27 -5.41
N PHE A 101 21.50 1.03 -6.45
CA PHE A 101 21.23 1.96 -7.53
C PHE A 101 20.02 2.87 -7.27
N LEU A 102 19.20 2.54 -6.26
CA LEU A 102 18.06 3.38 -5.90
C LEU A 102 18.52 4.72 -5.30
N ARG A 103 18.11 5.80 -5.95
CA ARG A 103 18.37 7.20 -5.56
C ARG A 103 17.12 8.03 -5.82
N ASN A 104 16.94 9.11 -5.07
CA ASN A 104 15.89 10.12 -5.28
C ASN A 104 14.45 9.54 -5.37
N MET A 105 14.10 8.58 -4.51
CA MET A 105 12.73 8.05 -4.45
C MET A 105 11.78 9.03 -3.75
N GLU A 106 10.90 9.64 -4.53
CA GLU A 106 9.87 10.55 -4.03
C GLU A 106 8.48 9.89 -4.05
N SER A 107 7.59 10.36 -3.18
CA SER A 107 6.22 9.90 -3.12
C SER A 107 5.30 11.05 -2.74
N GLY A 108 4.26 11.27 -3.53
CA GLY A 108 3.18 12.23 -3.24
C GLY A 108 1.88 11.53 -2.91
N VAL A 109 1.03 12.21 -2.14
CA VAL A 109 -0.33 11.76 -1.83
C VAL A 109 -1.29 12.92 -2.08
N THR A 110 -2.26 12.70 -2.97
CA THR A 110 -3.31 13.69 -3.27
C THR A 110 -4.64 13.20 -2.70
N ARG A 111 -5.17 13.94 -1.73
CA ARG A 111 -6.51 13.67 -1.17
C ARG A 111 -7.57 14.22 -2.11
N THR A 112 -8.44 13.34 -2.61
CA THR A 112 -9.54 13.72 -3.49
C THR A 112 -10.86 13.60 -2.73
N GLY A 113 -11.49 14.73 -2.43
CA GLY A 113 -12.81 14.84 -1.81
C GLY A 113 -13.33 16.27 -1.99
N LEU A 114 -14.65 16.47 -1.99
CA LEU A 114 -15.25 17.80 -2.21
C LEU A 114 -14.66 18.84 -1.23
N MET A 115 -13.88 19.80 -1.76
CA MET A 115 -13.32 20.95 -1.05
C MET A 115 -12.61 20.67 0.29
N GLY A 116 -12.01 19.49 0.50
CA GLY A 116 -11.34 19.16 1.78
C GLY A 116 -12.28 18.90 2.97
N LEU A 117 -13.59 18.71 2.73
CA LEU A 117 -14.61 18.65 3.79
C LEU A 117 -14.56 17.45 4.74
N TRP A 118 -13.76 16.41 4.45
CA TRP A 118 -13.60 15.27 5.36
C TRP A 118 -13.03 15.66 6.74
N LEU A 119 -12.39 16.83 6.86
CA LEU A 119 -11.98 17.42 8.15
C LEU A 119 -13.02 18.40 8.75
N HIS A 120 -13.89 19.00 7.94
CA HIS A 120 -14.91 19.94 8.47
C HIS A 120 -15.98 19.23 9.31
N PHE A 121 -16.29 17.98 8.97
CA PHE A 121 -17.31 17.20 9.68
C PHE A 121 -16.88 16.74 11.08
N LEU A 122 -15.59 16.70 11.40
CA LEU A 122 -15.11 16.36 12.75
C LEU A 122 -14.93 17.58 13.66
N HIS A 123 -14.71 18.78 13.08
CA HIS A 123 -14.67 20.02 13.87
C HIS A 123 -16.06 20.49 14.33
N ARG A 124 -17.14 20.06 13.66
CA ARG A 124 -18.52 20.49 13.95
C ARG A 124 -19.36 19.52 14.78
N ARG A 125 -18.75 18.49 15.38
CA ARG A 125 -19.41 17.59 16.37
C ARG A 125 -18.97 17.78 17.82
N SER A 126 -17.99 18.65 18.09
CA SER A 126 -17.61 19.04 19.46
C SER A 126 -18.34 20.30 19.94
N GLN A 127 -19.21 20.91 19.13
CA GLN A 127 -20.07 22.02 19.52
C GLN A 127 -21.51 21.79 19.04
N LEU A 128 -22.26 20.99 19.79
CA LEU A 128 -23.72 21.06 19.79
C LEU A 128 -24.13 21.77 21.09
N PRO A 129 -24.72 22.97 21.05
CA PRO A 129 -25.33 23.55 22.23
C PRO A 129 -26.62 22.79 22.56
N PHE A 130 -26.86 22.61 23.86
CA PHE A 130 -28.15 22.20 24.40
C PHE A 130 -29.26 23.11 23.84
N GLU A 131 -30.24 22.52 23.15
CA GLU A 131 -31.53 23.15 22.90
C GLU A 131 -32.29 23.16 24.24
N GLN A 132 -32.58 24.35 24.77
CA GLN A 132 -33.60 24.55 25.80
C GLN A 132 -34.95 24.73 25.13
N SER A 133 -35.93 23.94 25.55
CA SER A 133 -37.36 24.27 25.56
C SER A 133 -37.96 23.77 26.85
#